data_AF-A0A0C2IGE2-F1
#
_entry.id   AF-A0A0C2IGE2-F1
#
_cell.length_a   1.000
_cell.length_b   1.000
_cell.length_c   1.000
_cell.angle_alpha   90.00
_cell.angle_beta   90.00
_cell.angle_gamma   90.00
#
_symmetry.space_group_name_H-M   'P 1'
#
loop_
_entity.id
_entity.type
_entity.pdbx_description
1 polymer ?
#
loop_
_entity_poly.entity_id
_entity_poly.type
_entity_poly.pdbx_seq_one_letter_code
_entity_poly.pdbx_strand_id
1 'polypeptide(L)'
;MVLKFDDEKNSLKEKEKLRELAAAASPDTFERKIELLLFSNEHAFYGMEERESHGETKRQGYEIALEKTRFLADELLTKPEDIVDEIISRCLAEKGNDFRMVFFAERISSKGECGDYILRKLKETLSESDFGRLNMAFIRGAITGLSRQDSAVVEALLDGLIENPLTLNIFPALQLSVPLGESALRRIKLHLSRDGADASLYYDIANGQRHSMLSDDELIDLLSTLESCKNGLNCVLDILDMRINYNSTKDYKPSEYIISYSQNLICSLLRHCTNSNRHEQSYHLEMLAKRVFKGAPEGKLCKFTEAIFHSFRQNPYSFQLHKLLRIVISENLAIVLNLLSPAEGKTDDDIAQDLYFMLYSDPLEEGELNSEEVLAWGDMDPDTRFSSIAEFMVPYSQTEGVYTWTKLAKSMLLRSNDVEALLAVMVSKFRPRATSDGWSAKMEEQRVLLTELQSSERTDISTAARRVLVQFDRSIQQEKESERREFSDREERYE
;
A
#
# COMPACT_ATOMS: atom_id res chain seq x y z
N MET A 1 -11.61 -17.85 -30.77
CA MET A 1 -10.28 -17.98 -30.14
C MET A 1 -9.30 -17.11 -30.91
N VAL A 2 -8.50 -16.25 -30.26
CA VAL A 2 -7.43 -15.48 -30.95
C VAL A 2 -6.13 -16.26 -30.81
N LEU A 3 -5.77 -17.03 -31.84
CA LEU A 3 -4.52 -17.80 -31.86
C LEU A 3 -3.35 -16.87 -32.19
N LYS A 4 -2.45 -16.65 -31.22
CA LYS A 4 -1.11 -16.10 -31.46
C LYS A 4 -0.07 -17.21 -31.42
N PHE A 5 0.88 -17.17 -32.35
CA PHE A 5 2.00 -18.11 -32.42
C PHE A 5 3.28 -17.36 -32.78
N ASP A 6 4.41 -17.89 -32.31
CA ASP A 6 5.75 -17.32 -32.53
C ASP A 6 6.15 -17.52 -34.00
N ASP A 7 6.14 -16.46 -34.79
CA ASP A 7 6.47 -16.53 -36.22
C ASP A 7 8.00 -16.67 -36.45
N GLU A 8 8.85 -16.66 -35.42
CA GLU A 8 10.31 -16.81 -35.57
C GLU A 8 10.78 -18.26 -35.38
N LYS A 9 10.07 -19.06 -34.57
CA LYS A 9 10.50 -20.42 -34.19
C LYS A 9 9.82 -21.56 -34.97
N ASN A 10 8.78 -21.27 -35.74
CA ASN A 10 7.98 -22.29 -36.44
C ASN A 10 8.44 -22.50 -37.89
N SER A 11 8.35 -23.74 -38.38
CA SER A 11 8.61 -24.04 -39.80
C SER A 11 7.52 -23.44 -40.71
N LEU A 12 7.82 -23.23 -42.00
CA LEU A 12 6.88 -22.64 -42.96
C LEU A 12 5.51 -23.36 -43.00
N LYS A 13 5.55 -24.70 -42.93
CA LYS A 13 4.36 -25.57 -42.94
C LYS A 13 3.53 -25.45 -41.66
N GLU A 14 4.20 -25.29 -40.52
CA GLU A 14 3.52 -25.06 -39.23
C GLU A 14 2.87 -23.68 -39.21
N LYS A 15 3.53 -22.65 -39.75
CA LYS A 15 2.96 -21.31 -39.90
C LYS A 15 1.71 -21.28 -40.76
N GLU A 16 1.72 -21.95 -41.92
CA GLU A 16 0.54 -22.05 -42.79
C GLU A 16 -0.63 -22.73 -42.06
N LYS A 17 -0.37 -23.87 -41.40
CA LYS A 17 -1.40 -24.58 -40.63
C LYS A 17 -1.93 -23.77 -39.45
N LEU A 18 -1.06 -23.01 -38.77
CA LEU A 18 -1.46 -22.13 -37.67
C LEU A 18 -2.27 -20.92 -38.16
N ARG A 19 -1.95 -20.36 -39.35
CA ARG A 19 -2.76 -19.32 -40.01
C ARG A 19 -4.13 -19.84 -40.43
N GLU A 20 -4.20 -21.06 -40.98
CA GLU A 20 -5.47 -21.71 -41.32
C GLU A 20 -6.34 -21.95 -40.08
N LEU A 21 -5.75 -22.45 -38.99
CA LEU A 21 -6.45 -22.64 -37.72
C LEU A 21 -6.89 -21.31 -37.10
N ALA A 22 -6.06 -20.26 -37.17
CA ALA A 22 -6.42 -18.92 -36.72
C ALA A 22 -7.58 -18.31 -37.52
N ALA A 23 -7.58 -18.48 -38.84
CA ALA A 23 -8.66 -18.04 -39.71
C ALA A 23 -9.96 -18.82 -39.41
N ALA A 24 -9.88 -20.14 -39.26
CA ALA A 24 -11.03 -21.00 -38.95
C ALA A 24 -11.62 -20.77 -37.55
N ALA A 25 -10.79 -20.36 -36.57
CA ALA A 25 -11.20 -20.11 -35.18
C ALA A 25 -11.57 -18.63 -34.90
N SER A 26 -11.51 -17.77 -35.92
CA SER A 26 -11.82 -16.35 -35.82
C SER A 26 -13.33 -16.12 -35.68
N PRO A 27 -13.80 -15.24 -34.78
CA PRO A 27 -15.20 -14.88 -34.68
C PRO A 27 -15.60 -13.96 -35.84
N ASP A 28 -16.07 -14.55 -36.94
CA ASP A 28 -16.47 -13.87 -38.16
C ASP A 28 -17.90 -13.32 -38.11
N THR A 29 -18.80 -14.00 -37.40
CA THR A 29 -20.20 -13.55 -37.23
C THR A 29 -20.38 -12.62 -36.03
N PHE A 30 -21.48 -11.85 -36.04
CA PHE A 30 -21.84 -10.95 -34.94
C PHE A 30 -22.00 -11.71 -33.61
N GLU A 31 -22.71 -12.84 -33.64
CA GLU A 31 -22.99 -13.68 -32.48
C GLU A 31 -21.69 -14.24 -31.89
N ARG A 32 -20.79 -14.76 -32.75
CA ARG A 32 -19.48 -15.26 -32.29
C ARG A 32 -18.61 -14.16 -31.68
N LYS A 33 -18.72 -12.93 -32.18
CA LYS A 33 -18.00 -11.77 -31.61
C LYS A 33 -18.58 -11.38 -30.25
N ILE A 34 -19.91 -11.38 -30.09
CA ILE A 34 -20.59 -11.16 -28.81
C ILE A 34 -20.17 -12.22 -27.79
N GLU A 35 -20.22 -13.50 -28.16
CA GLU A 35 -19.81 -14.59 -27.28
C GLU A 35 -18.35 -14.44 -26.84
N LEU A 36 -17.44 -14.17 -27.78
CA LEU A 36 -16.02 -14.05 -27.45
C LEU A 36 -15.69 -12.81 -26.62
N LEU A 37 -16.29 -11.65 -26.94
CA LEU A 37 -15.91 -10.38 -26.33
C LEU A 37 -16.65 -10.10 -25.04
N LEU A 38 -17.92 -10.48 -24.92
CA LEU A 38 -18.76 -10.15 -23.77
C LEU A 38 -18.98 -11.34 -22.83
N PHE A 39 -19.33 -12.52 -23.35
CA PHE A 39 -19.76 -13.65 -22.50
C PHE A 39 -18.64 -14.66 -22.17
N SER A 40 -17.47 -14.58 -22.82
CA SER A 40 -16.30 -15.40 -22.50
C SER A 40 -15.40 -14.76 -21.43
N ASN A 41 -15.10 -15.52 -20.37
CA ASN A 41 -14.13 -15.13 -19.32
C ASN A 41 -12.70 -15.60 -19.58
N GLU A 42 -12.49 -16.45 -20.59
CA GLU A 42 -11.20 -17.13 -20.81
C GLU A 42 -10.21 -16.26 -21.60
N HIS A 43 -10.71 -15.22 -22.28
CA HIS A 43 -9.92 -14.42 -23.22
C HIS A 43 -9.81 -12.99 -22.70
N ALA A 44 -8.84 -12.76 -21.80
CA ALA A 44 -8.39 -11.42 -21.43
C ALA A 44 -7.84 -10.66 -22.67
N PHE A 45 -7.20 -9.52 -22.47
CA PHE A 45 -6.57 -8.77 -23.57
C PHE A 45 -5.27 -9.40 -24.10
N TYR A 46 -4.78 -10.45 -23.43
CA TYR A 46 -3.57 -11.17 -23.83
C TYR A 46 -3.71 -11.73 -25.25
N GLY A 47 -2.75 -11.39 -26.08
CA GLY A 47 -2.72 -11.81 -27.48
C GLY A 47 -3.43 -10.88 -28.46
N MET A 48 -4.06 -9.78 -28.01
CA MET A 48 -4.61 -8.74 -28.91
C MET A 48 -3.62 -7.62 -29.23
N GLU A 49 -2.47 -7.55 -28.56
CA GLU A 49 -1.43 -6.52 -28.77
C GLU A 49 -0.94 -6.45 -30.22
N GLU A 50 -0.80 -5.24 -30.75
CA GLU A 50 -0.08 -4.99 -32.01
C GLU A 50 1.39 -4.72 -31.68
N ARG A 51 2.29 -5.51 -32.24
CA ARG A 51 3.74 -5.32 -32.11
C ARG A 51 4.34 -4.87 -33.43
N GLU A 52 5.35 -4.03 -33.34
CA GLU A 52 6.19 -3.70 -34.49
C GLU A 52 7.10 -4.87 -34.86
N SER A 53 7.71 -4.80 -36.04
CA SER A 53 8.61 -5.83 -36.58
C SER A 53 9.82 -6.13 -35.69
N HIS A 54 10.13 -5.27 -34.71
CA HIS A 54 11.25 -5.42 -33.77
C HIS A 54 10.78 -5.85 -32.37
N GLY A 55 9.52 -6.25 -32.21
CA GLY A 55 8.97 -6.78 -30.96
C GLY A 55 8.43 -5.74 -29.96
N GLU A 56 8.61 -4.44 -30.24
CA GLU A 56 8.03 -3.37 -29.43
C GLU A 56 6.49 -3.31 -29.58
N THR A 57 5.77 -3.11 -28.47
CA THR A 57 4.30 -3.06 -28.49
C THR A 57 3.83 -1.68 -28.95
N LYS A 58 3.24 -1.62 -30.14
CA LYS A 58 2.67 -0.41 -30.74
C LYS A 58 1.33 -0.03 -30.13
N ARG A 59 0.46 -1.03 -29.89
CA ARG A 59 -0.83 -0.85 -29.23
C ARG A 59 -1.07 -1.97 -28.23
N GLN A 60 -1.52 -1.57 -27.05
CA GLN A 60 -1.79 -2.51 -25.97
C GLN A 60 -3.06 -3.31 -26.29
N GLY A 61 -3.07 -4.60 -25.93
CA GLY A 61 -4.20 -5.48 -26.24
C GLY A 61 -5.53 -5.00 -25.64
N TYR A 62 -5.49 -4.31 -24.49
CA TYR A 62 -6.70 -3.81 -23.83
C TYR A 62 -7.36 -2.67 -24.65
N GLU A 63 -6.55 -1.81 -25.28
CA GLU A 63 -7.05 -0.72 -26.13
C GLU A 63 -7.81 -1.27 -27.34
N ILE A 64 -7.24 -2.31 -27.96
CA ILE A 64 -7.84 -2.99 -29.12
C ILE A 64 -9.12 -3.72 -28.71
N ALA A 65 -9.13 -4.37 -27.55
CA ALA A 65 -10.32 -5.03 -27.03
C ALA A 65 -11.47 -4.03 -26.77
N LEU A 66 -11.17 -2.86 -26.21
CA LEU A 66 -12.15 -1.80 -25.99
C LEU A 66 -12.67 -1.21 -27.30
N GLU A 67 -11.80 -0.97 -28.27
CA GLU A 67 -12.19 -0.51 -29.61
C GLU A 67 -13.16 -1.51 -30.28
N LYS A 68 -12.82 -2.80 -30.28
CA LYS A 68 -13.69 -3.85 -30.83
C LYS A 68 -15.03 -3.94 -30.10
N THR A 69 -15.03 -3.77 -28.78
CA THR A 69 -16.25 -3.76 -27.97
C THR A 69 -17.16 -2.58 -28.36
N ARG A 70 -16.58 -1.40 -28.62
CA ARG A 70 -17.33 -0.23 -29.09
C ARG A 70 -17.95 -0.44 -30.47
N PHE A 71 -17.20 -1.00 -31.41
CA PHE A 71 -17.75 -1.34 -32.73
C PHE A 71 -18.88 -2.35 -32.63
N LEU A 72 -18.74 -3.34 -31.76
CA LEU A 72 -19.77 -4.35 -31.55
C LEU A 72 -21.06 -3.75 -30.96
N ALA A 73 -20.92 -2.80 -30.03
CA ALA A 73 -22.05 -2.03 -29.49
C ALA A 73 -22.75 -1.22 -30.60
N ASP A 74 -21.99 -0.54 -31.46
CA ASP A 74 -22.56 0.20 -32.59
C ASP A 74 -23.22 -0.74 -33.62
N GLU A 75 -22.67 -1.93 -33.84
CA GLU A 75 -23.26 -2.95 -34.72
C GLU A 75 -24.57 -3.52 -34.15
N LEU A 76 -24.68 -3.71 -32.83
CA LEU A 76 -25.94 -4.16 -32.20
C LEU A 76 -27.10 -3.21 -32.53
N LEU A 77 -26.85 -1.90 -32.54
CA LEU A 77 -27.86 -0.87 -32.79
C LEU A 77 -28.42 -0.88 -34.21
N THR A 78 -27.81 -1.62 -35.14
CA THR A 78 -28.33 -1.80 -36.51
C THR A 78 -29.07 -3.12 -36.70
N LYS A 79 -29.12 -3.96 -35.66
CA LYS A 79 -29.86 -5.24 -35.68
C LYS A 79 -31.36 -5.00 -35.45
N PRO A 80 -32.22 -5.96 -35.86
CA PRO A 80 -33.64 -5.88 -35.54
C PRO A 80 -33.90 -5.98 -34.04
N GLU A 81 -35.03 -5.44 -33.59
CA GLU A 81 -35.36 -5.23 -32.17
C GLU A 81 -35.37 -6.52 -31.35
N ASP A 82 -35.73 -7.66 -31.94
CA ASP A 82 -35.73 -8.97 -31.30
C ASP A 82 -34.31 -9.41 -30.90
N ILE A 83 -33.32 -9.21 -31.78
CA ILE A 83 -31.91 -9.48 -31.49
C ILE A 83 -31.38 -8.51 -30.42
N VAL A 84 -31.79 -7.23 -30.49
CA VAL A 84 -31.40 -6.24 -29.49
C VAL A 84 -31.92 -6.61 -28.10
N ASP A 85 -33.19 -7.00 -27.99
CA ASP A 85 -33.79 -7.44 -26.72
C ASP A 85 -33.15 -8.71 -26.19
N GLU A 86 -32.90 -9.71 -27.05
CA GLU A 86 -32.24 -10.95 -26.67
C GLU A 86 -30.87 -10.66 -26.06
N ILE A 87 -30.04 -9.87 -26.74
CA ILE A 87 -28.68 -9.55 -26.29
C ILE A 87 -28.72 -8.73 -24.99
N ILE A 88 -29.59 -7.72 -24.87
CA ILE A 88 -29.71 -6.91 -23.65
C ILE A 88 -30.16 -7.76 -22.46
N SER A 89 -31.14 -8.64 -22.67
CA SER A 89 -31.65 -9.54 -21.63
C SER A 89 -30.56 -10.51 -21.17
N ARG A 90 -29.77 -11.04 -22.10
CA ARG A 90 -28.59 -11.86 -21.77
C ARG A 90 -27.54 -11.05 -21.02
N CYS A 91 -27.23 -9.83 -21.45
CA CYS A 91 -26.27 -8.97 -20.75
C CYS A 91 -26.69 -8.63 -19.32
N LEU A 92 -27.99 -8.58 -19.01
CA LEU A 92 -28.49 -8.36 -17.66
C LEU A 92 -28.35 -9.58 -16.75
N ALA A 93 -28.40 -10.80 -17.29
CA ALA A 93 -28.49 -12.04 -16.52
C ALA A 93 -27.21 -12.89 -16.54
N GLU A 94 -26.48 -12.89 -17.65
CA GLU A 94 -25.29 -13.72 -17.86
C GLU A 94 -24.02 -13.01 -17.39
N LYS A 95 -23.12 -13.77 -16.77
CA LYS A 95 -21.78 -13.30 -16.43
C LYS A 95 -20.85 -13.46 -17.62
N GLY A 96 -19.85 -12.59 -17.68
CA GLY A 96 -18.84 -12.59 -18.72
C GLY A 96 -17.73 -11.62 -18.35
N ASN A 97 -17.10 -11.00 -19.35
CA ASN A 97 -16.02 -10.06 -19.11
C ASN A 97 -16.55 -8.73 -18.58
N ASP A 98 -16.54 -8.54 -17.26
CA ASP A 98 -17.08 -7.35 -16.58
C ASP A 98 -16.54 -6.04 -17.15
N PHE A 99 -15.24 -5.96 -17.41
CA PHE A 99 -14.62 -4.75 -17.94
C PHE A 99 -15.23 -4.36 -19.30
N ARG A 100 -15.26 -5.28 -20.27
CA ARG A 100 -15.85 -4.99 -21.59
C ARG A 100 -17.37 -4.78 -21.50
N MET A 101 -18.05 -5.50 -20.61
CA MET A 101 -19.49 -5.35 -20.39
C MET A 101 -19.85 -3.93 -19.96
N VAL A 102 -19.08 -3.31 -19.07
CA VAL A 102 -19.27 -1.90 -18.68
C VAL A 102 -19.20 -0.97 -19.90
N PHE A 103 -18.15 -1.07 -20.71
CA PHE A 103 -17.98 -0.19 -21.88
C PHE A 103 -19.00 -0.44 -22.98
N PHE A 104 -19.41 -1.70 -23.17
CA PHE A 104 -20.47 -2.07 -24.11
C PHE A 104 -21.80 -1.42 -23.69
N ALA A 105 -22.20 -1.62 -22.44
CA ALA A 105 -23.43 -1.08 -21.88
C ALA A 105 -23.44 0.45 -21.90
N GLU A 106 -22.33 1.09 -21.52
CA GLU A 106 -22.15 2.54 -21.60
C GLU A 106 -22.36 3.07 -23.02
N ARG A 107 -21.84 2.35 -24.03
CA ARG A 107 -21.95 2.77 -25.42
C ARG A 107 -23.39 2.69 -25.92
N ILE A 108 -24.08 1.56 -25.74
CA ILE A 108 -25.45 1.37 -26.26
C ILE A 108 -26.46 2.26 -25.53
N SER A 109 -26.30 2.46 -24.22
CA SER A 109 -27.22 3.26 -23.41
C SER A 109 -27.07 4.76 -23.61
N SER A 110 -25.94 5.23 -24.18
CA SER A 110 -25.74 6.62 -24.57
C SER A 110 -26.48 7.04 -25.87
N LYS A 111 -27.34 6.17 -26.41
CA LYS A 111 -27.99 6.33 -27.71
C LYS A 111 -29.51 6.35 -27.55
N GLY A 112 -30.11 7.54 -27.68
CA GLY A 112 -31.55 7.83 -27.78
C GLY A 112 -32.50 6.67 -27.49
N GLU A 113 -32.98 6.02 -28.55
CA GLU A 113 -34.01 4.97 -28.50
C GLU A 113 -33.60 3.74 -27.68
N CYS A 114 -32.34 3.31 -27.79
CA CYS A 114 -31.82 2.18 -27.01
C CYS A 114 -31.61 2.55 -25.53
N GLY A 115 -31.23 3.80 -25.25
CA GLY A 115 -31.15 4.34 -23.90
C GLY A 115 -32.50 4.29 -23.17
N ASP A 116 -33.57 4.79 -23.81
CA ASP A 116 -34.92 4.75 -23.23
C ASP A 116 -35.41 3.32 -23.00
N TYR A 117 -35.08 2.40 -23.92
CA TYR A 117 -35.36 0.98 -23.78
C TYR A 117 -34.67 0.38 -22.55
N ILE A 118 -33.36 0.60 -22.42
CA ILE A 118 -32.54 0.10 -21.31
C ILE A 118 -33.01 0.70 -19.99
N LEU A 119 -33.34 1.99 -19.94
CA LEU A 119 -33.86 2.63 -18.73
C LEU A 119 -35.14 1.96 -18.24
N ARG A 120 -36.07 1.63 -19.14
CA ARG A 120 -37.32 0.92 -18.79
C ARG A 120 -37.02 -0.47 -18.24
N LYS A 121 -36.18 -1.25 -18.93
CA LYS A 121 -35.74 -2.57 -18.45
C LYS A 121 -35.07 -2.48 -17.08
N LEU A 122 -34.18 -1.50 -16.86
CA LEU A 122 -33.54 -1.30 -15.57
C LEU A 122 -34.56 -0.99 -14.46
N LYS A 123 -35.57 -0.14 -14.70
CA LYS A 123 -36.62 0.14 -13.72
C LYS A 123 -37.42 -1.11 -13.37
N GLU A 124 -37.75 -1.93 -14.36
CA GLU A 124 -38.45 -3.21 -14.17
C GLU A 124 -37.59 -4.17 -13.35
N THR A 125 -36.34 -4.41 -13.77
CA THR A 125 -35.41 -5.33 -13.11
C THR A 125 -35.02 -4.88 -11.69
N LEU A 126 -34.81 -3.58 -11.46
CA LEU A 126 -34.45 -3.06 -10.14
C LEU A 126 -35.63 -3.02 -9.15
N SER A 127 -36.85 -3.24 -9.64
CA SER A 127 -38.03 -3.42 -8.79
C SER A 127 -38.18 -4.87 -8.29
N GLU A 128 -37.43 -5.82 -8.86
CA GLU A 128 -37.42 -7.22 -8.44
C GLU A 128 -36.46 -7.46 -7.26
N SER A 129 -36.61 -8.58 -6.55
CA SER A 129 -35.87 -8.83 -5.29
C SER A 129 -34.60 -9.69 -5.43
N ASP A 130 -34.29 -10.24 -6.61
CA ASP A 130 -33.15 -11.16 -6.82
C ASP A 130 -31.94 -10.50 -7.50
N PHE A 131 -31.33 -9.53 -6.81
CA PHE A 131 -30.18 -8.78 -7.35
C PHE A 131 -28.90 -9.62 -7.49
N GLY A 132 -28.80 -10.77 -6.82
CA GLY A 132 -27.61 -11.63 -6.85
C GLY A 132 -27.34 -12.29 -8.20
N ARG A 133 -28.35 -12.31 -9.08
CA ARG A 133 -28.25 -12.83 -10.44
C ARG A 133 -27.97 -11.76 -11.49
N LEU A 134 -28.03 -10.49 -11.11
CA LEU A 134 -27.85 -9.39 -12.05
C LEU A 134 -26.38 -9.19 -12.37
N ASN A 135 -26.11 -8.96 -13.65
CA ASN A 135 -24.81 -8.53 -14.11
C ASN A 135 -24.61 -7.04 -13.76
N MET A 136 -23.99 -6.81 -12.59
CA MET A 136 -23.69 -5.46 -12.11
C MET A 136 -22.78 -4.67 -13.05
N ALA A 137 -21.91 -5.33 -13.82
CA ALA A 137 -21.05 -4.65 -14.79
C ALA A 137 -21.87 -4.00 -15.91
N PHE A 138 -22.87 -4.73 -16.44
CA PHE A 138 -23.80 -4.17 -17.42
C PHE A 138 -24.59 -2.99 -16.84
N ILE A 139 -25.20 -3.16 -15.67
CA ILE A 139 -26.02 -2.12 -15.03
C ILE A 139 -25.19 -0.86 -14.78
N ARG A 140 -23.96 -1.00 -14.25
CA ARG A 140 -23.07 0.14 -14.00
C ARG A 140 -22.71 0.89 -15.29
N GLY A 141 -22.39 0.15 -16.36
CA GLY A 141 -22.12 0.74 -17.67
C GLY A 141 -23.35 1.45 -18.24
N ALA A 142 -24.53 0.83 -18.16
CA ALA A 142 -25.78 1.41 -18.61
C ALA A 142 -26.11 2.73 -17.90
N ILE A 143 -26.01 2.77 -16.55
CA ILE A 143 -26.19 4.01 -15.78
C ILE A 143 -25.20 5.09 -16.22
N THR A 144 -23.94 4.72 -16.46
CA THR A 144 -22.92 5.65 -16.93
C THR A 144 -23.28 6.26 -18.29
N GLY A 145 -23.72 5.42 -19.24
CA GLY A 145 -24.09 5.88 -20.58
C GLY A 145 -25.37 6.72 -20.58
N LEU A 146 -26.40 6.32 -19.83
CA LEU A 146 -27.62 7.09 -19.62
C LEU A 146 -27.31 8.47 -19.04
N SER A 147 -26.44 8.53 -18.03
CA SER A 147 -26.08 9.80 -17.37
C SER A 147 -25.37 10.78 -18.29
N ARG A 148 -24.71 10.31 -19.36
CA ARG A 148 -24.10 11.17 -20.38
C ARG A 148 -25.10 11.74 -21.36
N GLN A 149 -26.21 11.02 -21.59
CA GLN A 149 -27.30 11.48 -22.45
C GLN A 149 -28.22 12.45 -21.72
N ASP A 150 -28.70 12.05 -20.54
CA ASP A 150 -29.56 12.86 -19.68
C ASP A 150 -29.27 12.53 -18.20
N SER A 151 -28.51 13.41 -17.56
CA SER A 151 -28.17 13.25 -16.14
C SER A 151 -29.39 13.36 -15.23
N ALA A 152 -30.39 14.18 -15.55
CA ALA A 152 -31.55 14.40 -14.70
C ALA A 152 -32.39 13.13 -14.54
N VAL A 153 -32.52 12.33 -15.61
CA VAL A 153 -33.23 11.05 -15.58
C VAL A 153 -32.54 10.03 -14.68
N VAL A 154 -31.21 9.97 -14.72
CA VAL A 154 -30.42 9.08 -13.86
C VAL A 154 -30.44 9.55 -12.41
N GLU A 155 -30.36 10.85 -12.17
CA GLU A 155 -30.49 11.43 -10.83
C GLU A 155 -31.83 11.06 -10.19
N ALA A 156 -32.94 11.19 -10.93
CA ALA A 156 -34.26 10.78 -10.45
C ALA A 156 -34.37 9.27 -10.19
N LEU A 157 -33.70 8.45 -11.01
CA LEU A 157 -33.62 7.01 -10.76
C LEU A 157 -32.88 6.72 -9.45
N LEU A 158 -31.70 7.31 -9.25
CA LEU A 158 -30.89 7.13 -8.04
C LEU A 158 -31.59 7.64 -6.78
N ASP A 159 -32.31 8.76 -6.87
CA ASP A 159 -33.16 9.28 -5.79
C ASP A 159 -34.28 8.27 -5.41
N GLY A 160 -34.85 7.54 -6.38
CA GLY A 160 -35.82 6.48 -6.09
C GLY A 160 -35.18 5.23 -5.45
N LEU A 161 -33.97 4.86 -5.89
CA LEU A 161 -33.28 3.66 -5.40
C LEU A 161 -32.76 3.81 -3.97
N ILE A 162 -32.40 5.02 -3.53
CA ILE A 162 -31.95 5.23 -2.15
C ILE A 162 -33.11 5.12 -1.14
N GLU A 163 -34.35 5.37 -1.55
CA GLU A 163 -35.54 5.24 -0.69
C GLU A 163 -36.03 3.79 -0.56
N ASN A 164 -35.65 2.90 -1.48
CA ASN A 164 -36.06 1.50 -1.47
C ASN A 164 -35.08 0.63 -0.64
N PRO A 165 -35.54 -0.01 0.46
CA PRO A 165 -34.68 -0.88 1.28
C PRO A 165 -34.04 -2.05 0.52
N LEU A 166 -34.70 -2.56 -0.52
CA LEU A 166 -34.23 -3.71 -1.29
C LEU A 166 -32.95 -3.39 -2.09
N THR A 167 -32.79 -2.14 -2.50
CA THR A 167 -31.70 -1.69 -3.38
C THR A 167 -30.51 -1.12 -2.62
N LEU A 168 -30.57 -1.01 -1.29
CA LEU A 168 -29.53 -0.36 -0.48
C LEU A 168 -28.16 -1.03 -0.56
N ASN A 169 -28.11 -2.34 -0.76
CA ASN A 169 -26.84 -3.08 -0.86
C ASN A 169 -26.12 -2.84 -2.20
N ILE A 170 -26.87 -2.63 -3.27
CA ILE A 170 -26.31 -2.37 -4.61
C ILE A 170 -26.17 -0.87 -4.90
N PHE A 171 -26.89 -0.02 -4.15
CA PHE A 171 -26.92 1.42 -4.32
C PHE A 171 -25.53 2.07 -4.42
N PRO A 172 -24.54 1.77 -3.55
CA PRO A 172 -23.20 2.35 -3.66
C PRO A 172 -22.55 2.11 -5.03
N ALA A 173 -22.64 0.89 -5.56
CA ALA A 173 -22.07 0.55 -6.87
C ALA A 173 -22.73 1.33 -8.01
N LEU A 174 -24.04 1.58 -7.92
CA LEU A 174 -24.81 2.34 -8.91
C LEU A 174 -24.52 3.85 -8.80
N GLN A 175 -24.46 4.37 -7.58
CA GLN A 175 -24.12 5.77 -7.30
C GLN A 175 -22.70 6.11 -7.79
N LEU A 176 -21.74 5.19 -7.66
CA LEU A 176 -20.36 5.37 -8.12
C LEU A 176 -20.17 5.16 -9.62
N SER A 177 -21.24 4.86 -10.38
CA SER A 177 -21.22 4.89 -11.84
C SER A 177 -21.33 6.30 -12.42
N VAL A 178 -21.87 7.26 -11.66
CA VAL A 178 -21.97 8.66 -12.07
C VAL A 178 -20.94 9.53 -11.35
N PRO A 179 -20.59 10.72 -11.89
CA PRO A 179 -19.69 11.65 -11.21
C PRO A 179 -20.19 12.06 -9.82
N LEU A 180 -19.26 12.29 -8.88
CA LEU A 180 -19.58 12.76 -7.54
C LEU A 180 -19.83 14.27 -7.53
N GLY A 181 -21.06 14.68 -7.87
CA GLY A 181 -21.54 16.05 -7.66
C GLY A 181 -22.29 16.22 -6.32
N GLU A 182 -22.86 17.40 -6.10
CA GLU A 182 -23.60 17.73 -4.86
C GLU A 182 -24.73 16.72 -4.55
N SER A 183 -25.56 16.38 -5.53
CA SER A 183 -26.63 15.39 -5.38
C SER A 183 -26.11 14.00 -5.02
N ALA A 184 -24.99 13.59 -5.62
CA ALA A 184 -24.34 12.32 -5.33
C ALA A 184 -23.84 12.28 -3.89
N LEU A 185 -23.15 13.33 -3.44
CA LEU A 185 -22.66 13.44 -2.06
C LEU A 185 -23.82 13.41 -1.06
N ARG A 186 -24.91 14.14 -1.34
CA ARG A 186 -26.13 14.12 -0.51
C ARG A 186 -26.70 12.70 -0.37
N ARG A 187 -26.81 11.96 -1.47
CA ARG A 187 -27.32 10.58 -1.43
C ARG A 187 -26.36 9.64 -0.69
N ILE A 188 -25.05 9.74 -0.93
CA ILE A 188 -24.05 8.92 -0.21
C ILE A 188 -24.17 9.14 1.30
N LYS A 189 -24.25 10.39 1.75
CA LYS A 189 -24.42 10.71 3.16
C LYS A 189 -25.74 10.20 3.73
N LEU A 190 -26.84 10.33 3.01
CA LEU A 190 -28.13 9.76 3.40
C LEU A 190 -28.04 8.24 3.54
N HIS A 191 -27.34 7.56 2.63
CA HIS A 191 -27.11 6.12 2.69
C HIS A 191 -26.28 5.72 3.91
N LEU A 192 -25.20 6.46 4.18
CA LEU A 192 -24.30 6.24 5.31
C LEU A 192 -24.91 6.62 6.67
N SER A 193 -25.92 7.50 6.72
CA SER A 193 -26.59 7.87 7.98
C SER A 193 -27.48 6.77 8.57
N ARG A 194 -27.62 5.63 7.88
CA ARG A 194 -28.41 4.49 8.33
C ARG A 194 -27.64 3.64 9.33
N ASP A 195 -28.34 3.11 10.33
CA ASP A 195 -27.73 2.26 11.35
C ASP A 195 -27.03 1.05 10.72
N GLY A 196 -25.76 0.86 11.08
CA GLY A 196 -24.95 -0.25 10.60
C GLY A 196 -24.41 -0.10 9.18
N ALA A 197 -24.46 1.09 8.57
CA ALA A 197 -23.87 1.36 7.27
C ALA A 197 -22.37 0.97 7.23
N ASP A 198 -21.99 0.28 6.15
CA ASP A 198 -20.63 -0.20 5.93
C ASP A 198 -19.92 0.65 4.88
N ALA A 199 -18.92 1.42 5.30
CA ALA A 199 -18.14 2.29 4.43
C ALA A 199 -17.36 1.52 3.37
N SER A 200 -17.06 0.23 3.60
CA SER A 200 -16.34 -0.60 2.62
C SER A 200 -17.08 -0.74 1.28
N LEU A 201 -18.40 -0.52 1.24
CA LEU A 201 -19.16 -0.51 -0.01
C LEU A 201 -18.78 0.66 -0.93
N TYR A 202 -18.08 1.67 -0.41
CA TYR A 202 -17.60 2.83 -1.15
C TYR A 202 -16.11 2.77 -1.50
N TYR A 203 -15.47 1.58 -1.41
CA TYR A 203 -14.05 1.40 -1.77
C TYR A 203 -13.71 1.89 -3.19
N ASP A 204 -14.67 1.79 -4.13
CA ASP A 204 -14.53 2.26 -5.52
C ASP A 204 -14.33 3.79 -5.64
N ILE A 205 -14.56 4.57 -4.57
CA ILE A 205 -14.17 5.99 -4.54
C ILE A 205 -12.66 6.15 -4.67
N ALA A 206 -11.89 5.29 -4.00
CA ALA A 206 -10.43 5.25 -4.08
C ALA A 206 -9.98 4.66 -5.43
N ASN A 207 -10.32 3.40 -5.68
CA ASN A 207 -9.85 2.63 -6.84
C ASN A 207 -10.31 3.20 -8.19
N GLY A 208 -11.55 3.72 -8.25
CA GLY A 208 -12.09 4.36 -9.44
C GLY A 208 -11.68 5.83 -9.60
N GLN A 209 -10.83 6.35 -8.71
CA GLN A 209 -10.41 7.76 -8.66
C GLN A 209 -11.58 8.76 -8.68
N ARG A 210 -12.72 8.38 -8.10
CA ARG A 210 -13.94 9.22 -8.10
C ARG A 210 -13.77 10.48 -7.25
N HIS A 211 -12.86 10.43 -6.28
CA HIS A 211 -12.46 11.57 -5.46
C HIS A 211 -11.68 12.66 -6.22
N SER A 212 -11.20 12.40 -7.45
CA SER A 212 -10.32 13.33 -8.18
C SER A 212 -10.97 14.67 -8.52
N MET A 213 -12.28 14.69 -8.77
CA MET A 213 -13.02 15.89 -9.17
C MET A 213 -13.55 16.72 -7.99
N LEU A 214 -13.49 16.18 -6.77
CA LEU A 214 -13.93 16.90 -5.57
C LEU A 214 -12.87 17.92 -5.14
N SER A 215 -13.35 19.05 -4.62
CA SER A 215 -12.50 19.93 -3.81
C SER A 215 -12.08 19.23 -2.52
N ASP A 216 -11.00 19.72 -1.90
CA ASP A 216 -10.52 19.13 -0.64
C ASP A 216 -11.57 19.28 0.49
N ASP A 217 -12.33 20.38 0.52
CA ASP A 217 -13.38 20.60 1.51
C ASP A 217 -14.55 19.62 1.36
N GLU A 218 -15.05 19.43 0.13
CA GLU A 218 -16.10 18.45 -0.16
C GLU A 218 -15.64 17.01 0.14
N LEU A 219 -14.37 16.71 -0.15
CA LEU A 219 -13.78 15.42 0.15
C LEU A 219 -13.68 15.20 1.66
N ILE A 220 -13.14 16.14 2.43
CA ILE A 220 -13.02 16.03 3.89
C ILE A 220 -14.39 15.81 4.56
N ASP A 221 -15.41 16.51 4.09
CA ASP A 221 -16.79 16.39 4.58
C ASP A 221 -17.39 14.98 4.29
N LEU A 222 -17.12 14.43 3.10
CA LEU A 222 -17.47 13.04 2.79
C LEU A 222 -16.67 12.03 3.65
N LEU A 223 -15.36 12.23 3.79
CA LEU A 223 -14.48 11.35 4.56
C LEU A 223 -14.88 11.32 6.03
N SER A 224 -15.27 12.45 6.61
CA SER A 224 -15.77 12.55 7.99
C SER A 224 -17.04 11.72 8.19
N THR A 225 -17.90 11.65 7.16
CA THR A 225 -19.09 10.78 7.20
C THR A 225 -18.71 9.31 7.17
N LEU A 226 -17.80 8.93 6.25
CA LEU A 226 -17.30 7.55 6.13
C LEU A 226 -16.58 7.08 7.40
N GLU A 227 -15.76 7.93 8.00
CA GLU A 227 -14.97 7.64 9.22
C GLU A 227 -15.84 7.12 10.37
N SER A 228 -17.03 7.69 10.54
CA SER A 228 -17.97 7.32 11.61
C SER A 228 -18.68 5.97 11.40
N CYS A 229 -18.59 5.40 10.20
CA CYS A 229 -19.29 4.17 9.82
C CYS A 229 -18.44 2.91 10.09
N LYS A 230 -19.07 1.73 10.00
CA LYS A 230 -18.36 0.45 10.07
C LYS A 230 -17.32 0.38 8.95
N ASN A 231 -16.11 -0.08 9.26
CA ASN A 231 -14.95 -0.12 8.34
C ASN A 231 -14.55 1.26 7.77
N GLY A 232 -15.04 2.36 8.35
CA GLY A 232 -14.84 3.74 7.90
C GLY A 232 -13.38 4.14 7.77
N LEU A 233 -12.61 3.97 8.84
CA LEU A 233 -11.22 4.38 8.91
C LEU A 233 -10.34 3.80 7.79
N ASN A 234 -10.57 2.53 7.39
CA ASN A 234 -9.82 1.89 6.31
C ASN A 234 -10.21 2.48 4.95
N CYS A 235 -11.51 2.65 4.70
CA CYS A 235 -12.00 3.25 3.46
C CYS A 235 -11.45 4.68 3.29
N VAL A 236 -11.43 5.46 4.38
CA VAL A 236 -10.87 6.82 4.37
C VAL A 236 -9.36 6.80 4.09
N LEU A 237 -8.62 5.87 4.69
CA LEU A 237 -7.18 5.71 4.43
C LEU A 237 -6.91 5.47 2.94
N ASP A 238 -7.63 4.54 2.31
CA ASP A 238 -7.46 4.20 0.90
C ASP A 238 -7.79 5.39 -0.01
N ILE A 239 -8.85 6.14 0.29
CA ILE A 239 -9.23 7.33 -0.48
C ILE A 239 -8.15 8.42 -0.37
N LEU A 240 -7.63 8.66 0.84
CA LEU A 240 -6.59 9.67 1.06
C LEU A 240 -5.26 9.29 0.41
N ASP A 241 -4.85 8.03 0.51
CA ASP A 241 -3.63 7.56 -0.14
C ASP A 241 -3.73 7.69 -1.67
N MET A 242 -4.87 7.29 -2.25
CA MET A 242 -5.12 7.50 -3.68
C MET A 242 -5.16 8.99 -4.06
N ARG A 243 -5.77 9.85 -3.25
CA ARG A 243 -5.84 11.31 -3.50
C ARG A 243 -4.49 12.00 -3.40
N ILE A 244 -3.62 11.58 -2.48
CA ILE A 244 -2.40 12.31 -2.13
C ILE A 244 -1.16 11.73 -2.84
N ASN A 245 -1.06 10.41 -2.96
CA ASN A 245 0.11 9.73 -3.52
C ASN A 245 -0.06 9.28 -4.98
N TYR A 246 -1.27 8.88 -5.39
CA TYR A 246 -1.52 8.26 -6.70
C TYR A 246 -2.41 9.06 -7.65
N ASN A 247 -2.79 10.28 -7.27
CA ASN A 247 -3.75 11.06 -8.03
C ASN A 247 -3.25 11.29 -9.47
N SER A 248 -4.07 10.90 -10.44
CA SER A 248 -3.74 11.04 -11.86
C SER A 248 -3.74 12.49 -12.34
N THR A 249 -4.30 13.41 -11.55
CA THR A 249 -4.27 14.84 -11.84
C THR A 249 -2.87 15.39 -11.62
N LYS A 250 -2.14 15.60 -12.73
CA LYS A 250 -0.72 16.00 -12.75
C LYS A 250 -0.38 17.26 -11.92
N ASP A 251 -1.33 18.16 -11.73
CA ASP A 251 -1.12 19.45 -11.05
C ASP A 251 -1.78 19.54 -9.67
N TYR A 252 -2.36 18.45 -9.16
CA TYR A 252 -3.01 18.47 -7.85
C TYR A 252 -1.99 18.72 -6.73
N LYS A 253 -2.29 19.73 -5.90
CA LYS A 253 -1.55 20.04 -4.68
C LYS A 253 -2.52 19.97 -3.50
N PRO A 254 -2.29 19.06 -2.54
CA PRO A 254 -3.12 18.98 -1.33
C PRO A 254 -3.11 20.30 -0.57
N SER A 255 -4.29 20.74 -0.13
CA SER A 255 -4.43 21.86 0.80
C SER A 255 -3.89 21.52 2.20
N GLU A 256 -3.60 22.54 2.99
CA GLU A 256 -3.22 22.33 4.41
C GLU A 256 -4.34 21.64 5.21
N TYR A 257 -5.60 21.84 4.83
CA TYR A 257 -6.75 21.22 5.50
C TYR A 257 -6.78 19.70 5.31
N ILE A 258 -6.59 19.20 4.08
CA ILE A 258 -6.60 17.75 3.84
C ILE A 258 -5.35 17.08 4.43
N ILE A 259 -4.20 17.76 4.41
CA ILE A 259 -2.98 17.28 5.08
C ILE A 259 -3.22 17.18 6.60
N SER A 260 -3.77 18.21 7.22
CA SER A 260 -4.06 18.22 8.66
C SER A 260 -5.10 17.16 9.04
N TYR A 261 -6.14 16.97 8.21
CA TYR A 261 -7.13 15.90 8.38
C TYR A 261 -6.46 14.51 8.33
N SER A 262 -5.60 14.29 7.32
CA SER A 262 -4.87 13.03 7.14
C SER A 262 -3.95 12.71 8.33
N GLN A 263 -3.22 13.70 8.83
CA GLN A 263 -2.39 13.55 10.03
C GLN A 263 -3.21 13.15 11.26
N ASN A 264 -4.38 13.77 11.46
CA ASN A 264 -5.25 13.45 12.59
C ASN A 264 -5.85 12.05 12.46
N LEU A 265 -6.28 11.67 11.25
CA LEU A 265 -6.79 10.33 10.95
C LEU A 265 -5.73 9.25 11.23
N ILE A 266 -4.49 9.44 10.78
CA ILE A 266 -3.40 8.49 11.04
C ILE A 266 -3.18 8.31 12.54
N CYS A 267 -3.20 9.41 13.31
CA CYS A 267 -3.10 9.33 14.77
C CYS A 267 -4.30 8.57 15.38
N SER A 268 -5.51 8.79 14.88
CA SER A 268 -6.73 8.10 15.29
C SER A 268 -6.66 6.60 15.00
N LEU A 269 -6.26 6.23 13.77
CA LEU A 269 -6.01 4.86 13.33
C LEU A 269 -5.05 4.11 14.26
N LEU A 270 -3.91 4.73 14.59
CA LEU A 270 -2.92 4.14 15.47
C LEU A 270 -3.43 3.97 16.92
N ARG A 271 -4.33 4.84 17.39
CA ARG A 271 -4.92 4.76 18.74
C ARG A 271 -6.06 3.76 18.85
N HIS A 272 -6.83 3.54 17.79
CA HIS A 272 -8.12 2.85 17.87
C HIS A 272 -8.20 1.52 17.09
N CYS A 273 -7.35 1.27 16.09
CA CYS A 273 -7.47 0.05 15.29
C CYS A 273 -6.64 -1.11 15.84
N THR A 274 -7.29 -2.03 16.57
CA THR A 274 -6.70 -3.30 17.03
C THR A 274 -6.98 -4.45 16.04
N ASN A 275 -5.97 -4.80 15.25
CA ASN A 275 -5.67 -6.15 14.75
C ASN A 275 -6.37 -6.81 13.55
N SER A 276 -7.41 -6.29 12.90
CA SER A 276 -8.13 -7.17 11.93
C SER A 276 -7.52 -7.31 10.52
N ASN A 277 -6.86 -6.31 9.92
CA ASN A 277 -6.50 -6.33 8.49
C ASN A 277 -5.18 -5.59 8.14
N ARG A 278 -4.15 -5.64 9.01
CA ARG A 278 -2.97 -4.76 8.90
C ARG A 278 -1.99 -5.04 7.74
N HIS A 279 -2.09 -6.19 7.05
CA HIS A 279 -1.10 -6.52 6.01
C HIS A 279 -1.23 -5.66 4.75
N GLU A 280 -2.44 -5.46 4.20
CA GLU A 280 -2.67 -4.56 3.05
C GLU A 280 -2.60 -3.07 3.46
N GLN A 281 -2.97 -2.74 4.70
CA GLN A 281 -2.92 -1.37 5.24
C GLN A 281 -1.49 -0.83 5.42
N SER A 282 -0.50 -1.72 5.51
CA SER A 282 0.86 -1.36 5.91
C SER A 282 1.57 -0.42 4.93
N TYR A 283 1.41 -0.66 3.63
CA TYR A 283 2.10 0.10 2.60
C TYR A 283 1.44 1.47 2.35
N HIS A 284 0.11 1.49 2.25
CA HIS A 284 -0.68 2.72 2.09
C HIS A 284 -0.52 3.66 3.29
N LEU A 285 -0.52 3.13 4.52
CA LEU A 285 -0.32 3.93 5.73
C LEU A 285 1.08 4.56 5.78
N GLU A 286 2.13 3.79 5.50
CA GLU A 286 3.51 4.28 5.49
C GLU A 286 3.69 5.38 4.44
N MET A 287 3.22 5.15 3.21
CA MET A 287 3.33 6.11 2.11
C MET A 287 2.57 7.40 2.41
N LEU A 288 1.34 7.29 2.88
CA LEU A 288 0.54 8.46 3.24
C LEU A 288 1.20 9.22 4.40
N ALA A 289 1.61 8.53 5.47
CA ALA A 289 2.29 9.14 6.61
C ALA A 289 3.55 9.90 6.18
N LYS A 290 4.41 9.27 5.36
CA LYS A 290 5.64 9.90 4.85
C LYS A 290 5.34 11.17 4.06
N ARG A 291 4.24 11.20 3.33
CA ARG A 291 3.84 12.36 2.52
C ARG A 291 3.26 13.49 3.38
N VAL A 292 2.40 13.17 4.36
CA VAL A 292 1.65 14.18 5.12
C VAL A 292 2.40 14.71 6.36
N PHE A 293 3.37 13.97 6.88
CA PHE A 293 4.22 14.44 7.98
C PHE A 293 5.51 15.14 7.52
N LYS A 294 5.78 15.16 6.20
CA LYS A 294 6.92 15.89 5.65
C LYS A 294 6.83 17.39 5.94
N GLY A 295 7.81 17.94 6.64
CA GLY A 295 7.84 19.34 7.06
C GLY A 295 6.71 19.70 8.03
N ALA A 296 6.13 18.74 8.74
CA ALA A 296 5.05 18.99 9.68
C ALA A 296 5.55 19.77 10.92
N PRO A 297 4.71 20.64 11.51
CA PRO A 297 5.05 21.30 12.77
C PRO A 297 5.32 20.30 13.88
N GLU A 298 6.24 20.64 14.79
CA GLU A 298 6.64 19.79 15.92
C GLU A 298 5.45 19.24 16.71
N GLY A 299 4.44 20.08 17.01
CA GLY A 299 3.25 19.63 17.74
C GLY A 299 2.42 18.55 17.03
N LYS A 300 2.50 18.44 15.69
CA LYS A 300 1.88 17.35 14.93
C LYS A 300 2.75 16.09 14.98
N LEU A 301 4.06 16.23 14.88
CA LEU A 301 5.01 15.13 15.01
C LEU A 301 4.94 14.52 16.42
N CYS A 302 4.87 15.31 17.49
CA CYS A 302 4.72 14.80 18.86
C CYS A 302 3.46 13.93 19.02
N LYS A 303 2.30 14.39 18.52
CA LYS A 303 1.05 13.61 18.57
C LYS A 303 1.15 12.30 17.77
N PHE A 304 1.88 12.32 16.66
CA PHE A 304 2.12 11.15 15.84
C PHE A 304 3.03 10.15 16.56
N THR A 305 4.13 10.63 17.16
CA THR A 305 5.02 9.83 18.00
C THR A 305 4.26 9.19 19.16
N GLU A 306 3.48 9.96 19.92
CA GLU A 306 2.62 9.42 20.99
C GLU A 306 1.68 8.32 20.49
N ALA A 307 1.10 8.50 19.29
CA ALA A 307 0.20 7.51 18.70
C ALA A 307 0.93 6.22 18.29
N ILE A 308 2.17 6.33 17.78
CA ILE A 308 3.05 5.18 17.47
C ILE A 308 3.32 4.38 18.73
N PHE A 309 3.80 5.03 19.80
CA PHE A 309 4.09 4.36 21.08
C PHE A 309 2.82 3.76 21.72
N HIS A 310 1.69 4.47 21.64
CA HIS A 310 0.40 3.92 22.08
C HIS A 310 0.05 2.64 21.31
N SER A 311 0.14 2.66 19.98
CA SER A 311 -0.14 1.49 19.13
C SER A 311 0.80 0.32 19.44
N PHE A 312 2.09 0.61 19.66
CA PHE A 312 3.08 -0.38 20.05
C PHE A 312 2.70 -1.08 21.36
N ARG A 313 2.33 -0.34 22.39
CA ARG A 313 1.95 -0.90 23.70
C ARG A 313 0.68 -1.75 23.64
N GLN A 314 -0.24 -1.44 22.72
CA GLN A 314 -1.43 -2.26 22.48
C GLN A 314 -1.13 -3.52 21.65
N ASN A 315 -0.16 -3.45 20.74
CA ASN A 315 0.28 -4.59 19.93
C ASN A 315 1.78 -4.52 19.60
N PRO A 316 2.65 -5.09 20.46
CA PRO A 316 4.10 -5.05 20.29
C PRO A 316 4.61 -5.80 19.05
N TYR A 317 3.81 -6.68 18.46
CA TYR A 317 4.18 -7.48 17.28
C TYR A 317 3.86 -6.78 15.96
N SER A 318 3.49 -5.50 15.98
CA SER A 318 3.23 -4.73 14.76
C SER A 318 4.55 -4.36 14.08
N PHE A 319 4.95 -5.19 13.11
CA PHE A 319 6.18 -5.01 12.34
C PHE A 319 6.27 -3.70 11.54
N GLN A 320 5.23 -2.86 11.47
CA GLN A 320 5.24 -1.62 10.68
C GLN A 320 5.65 -0.38 11.49
N LEU A 321 5.59 -0.44 12.82
CA LEU A 321 5.74 0.75 13.66
C LEU A 321 7.15 1.36 13.58
N HIS A 322 8.18 0.54 13.35
CA HIS A 322 9.55 1.03 13.12
C HIS A 322 9.62 1.96 11.90
N LYS A 323 8.89 1.66 10.82
CA LYS A 323 8.86 2.49 9.62
C LYS A 323 8.20 3.84 9.87
N LEU A 324 7.13 3.87 10.65
CA LEU A 324 6.48 5.12 11.05
C LEU A 324 7.36 5.94 11.98
N LEU A 325 8.09 5.28 12.89
CA LEU A 325 9.08 5.94 13.75
C LEU A 325 10.21 6.55 12.93
N ARG A 326 10.69 5.87 11.88
CA ARG A 326 11.71 6.40 10.95
C ARG A 326 11.26 7.69 10.25
N ILE A 327 9.95 7.88 10.00
CA ILE A 327 9.41 9.16 9.51
C ILE A 327 9.65 10.26 10.54
N VAL A 328 9.32 10.02 11.81
CA VAL A 328 9.56 10.99 12.90
C VAL A 328 11.05 11.32 13.00
N ILE A 329 11.92 10.31 13.01
CA ILE A 329 13.38 10.49 13.08
C ILE A 329 13.89 11.36 11.92
N SER A 330 13.40 11.11 10.69
CA SER A 330 13.83 11.86 9.51
C SER A 330 13.37 13.32 9.50
N GLU A 331 12.26 13.63 10.16
CA GLU A 331 11.67 14.98 10.19
C GLU A 331 12.12 15.79 11.41
N ASN A 332 12.25 15.14 12.57
CA ASN A 332 12.70 15.77 13.82
C ASN A 332 13.19 14.69 14.82
N LEU A 333 14.48 14.35 14.73
CA LEU A 333 15.13 13.38 15.61
C LEU A 333 15.08 13.80 17.09
N ALA A 334 15.12 15.10 17.38
CA ALA A 334 15.11 15.62 18.74
C ALA A 334 13.86 15.20 19.54
N ILE A 335 12.71 14.98 18.88
CA ILE A 335 11.50 14.47 19.55
C ILE A 335 11.77 13.09 20.17
N VAL A 336 12.37 12.18 19.41
CA VAL A 336 12.67 10.81 19.88
C VAL A 336 13.78 10.83 20.94
N LEU A 337 14.82 11.65 20.73
CA LEU A 337 15.92 11.80 21.69
C LEU A 337 15.45 12.36 23.04
N ASN A 338 14.57 13.36 23.03
CA ASN A 338 14.03 13.97 24.26
C ASN A 338 13.02 13.05 24.97
N LEU A 339 12.35 12.14 24.25
CA LEU A 339 11.56 11.09 24.89
C LEU A 339 12.47 10.05 25.57
N LEU A 340 13.58 9.70 24.94
CA LEU A 340 14.54 8.73 25.47
C LEU A 340 15.27 9.23 26.72
N SER A 341 15.69 10.51 26.73
CA SER A 341 16.31 11.15 27.89
C SER A 341 15.66 12.51 28.17
N PRO A 342 14.57 12.55 28.96
CA PRO A 342 13.79 13.77 29.19
C PRO A 342 14.49 14.79 30.10
N ALA A 343 15.51 14.37 30.86
CA ALA A 343 16.31 15.23 31.72
C ALA A 343 17.74 14.69 31.86
N GLU A 344 18.67 15.57 32.24
CA GLU A 344 20.06 15.20 32.54
C GLU A 344 20.10 14.10 33.64
N GLY A 345 20.93 13.09 33.41
CA GLY A 345 21.10 11.92 34.26
C GLY A 345 19.91 10.96 34.27
N LYS A 346 18.93 11.12 33.36
CA LYS A 346 17.73 10.27 33.30
C LYS A 346 17.49 9.72 31.91
N THR A 347 17.33 8.40 31.86
CA THR A 347 16.73 7.68 30.73
C THR A 347 15.30 7.30 31.11
N ASP A 348 14.38 7.37 30.15
CA ASP A 348 13.04 6.83 30.32
C ASP A 348 13.08 5.34 29.94
N ASP A 349 13.11 4.47 30.95
CA ASP A 349 13.28 3.01 30.78
C ASP A 349 12.15 2.38 29.96
N ASP A 350 10.91 2.89 30.10
CA ASP A 350 9.76 2.40 29.34
C ASP A 350 9.91 2.74 27.85
N ILE A 351 10.31 3.98 27.54
CA ILE A 351 10.60 4.41 26.16
C ILE A 351 11.80 3.66 25.58
N ALA A 352 12.87 3.47 26.37
CA ALA A 352 14.04 2.72 25.93
C ALA A 352 13.67 1.27 25.59
N GLN A 353 12.85 0.62 26.41
CA GLN A 353 12.37 -0.73 26.17
C GLN A 353 11.47 -0.82 24.94
N ASP A 354 10.55 0.13 24.76
CA ASP A 354 9.66 0.22 23.60
C ASP A 354 10.49 0.38 22.30
N LEU A 355 11.47 1.29 22.30
CA LEU A 355 12.39 1.51 21.18
C LEU A 355 13.25 0.28 20.89
N TYR A 356 13.75 -0.39 21.94
CA TYR A 356 14.55 -1.60 21.81
C TYR A 356 13.80 -2.66 21.02
N PHE A 357 12.53 -2.90 21.35
CA PHE A 357 11.71 -3.88 20.66
C PHE A 357 11.31 -3.44 19.26
N MET A 358 10.91 -2.18 19.06
CA MET A 358 10.56 -1.66 17.73
C MET A 358 11.73 -1.75 16.74
N LEU A 359 12.95 -1.47 17.20
CA LEU A 359 14.17 -1.44 16.40
C LEU A 359 15.03 -2.72 16.58
N TYR A 360 14.46 -3.78 17.16
CA TYR A 360 15.20 -5.01 17.47
C TYR A 360 15.70 -5.72 16.21
N SER A 361 14.84 -5.89 15.20
CA SER A 361 15.24 -6.56 13.96
C SER A 361 15.84 -5.61 12.92
N ASP A 362 15.65 -4.30 13.11
CA ASP A 362 16.02 -3.26 12.16
C ASP A 362 16.55 -2.02 12.90
N PRO A 363 17.79 -2.07 13.43
CA PRO A 363 18.42 -0.93 14.10
C PRO A 363 18.68 0.25 13.14
N LEU A 364 18.92 1.43 13.70
CA LEU A 364 19.16 2.66 12.96
C LEU A 364 20.56 2.66 12.33
N GLU A 365 20.66 2.97 11.04
CA GLU A 365 21.95 3.20 10.39
C GLU A 365 22.44 4.64 10.61
N GLU A 366 23.75 4.87 10.51
CA GLU A 366 24.32 6.22 10.63
C GLU A 366 23.68 7.21 9.64
N GLY A 367 23.34 6.77 8.43
CA GLY A 367 22.75 7.62 7.40
C GLY A 367 21.33 8.12 7.71
N GLU A 368 20.68 7.55 8.72
CA GLU A 368 19.32 7.93 9.14
C GLU A 368 19.33 8.91 10.31
N LEU A 369 20.50 9.11 10.92
CA LEU A 369 20.70 9.98 12.06
C LEU A 369 21.37 11.28 11.61
N ASN A 370 20.83 12.42 12.03
CA ASN A 370 21.57 13.66 11.93
C ASN A 370 22.70 13.64 12.98
N SER A 371 23.92 13.34 12.54
CA SER A 371 25.08 13.23 13.42
C SER A 371 25.34 14.50 14.25
N GLU A 372 25.08 15.70 13.70
CA GLU A 372 25.28 16.94 14.45
C GLU A 372 24.28 17.07 15.61
N GLU A 373 23.02 16.69 15.37
CA GLU A 373 21.98 16.71 16.40
C GLU A 373 22.24 15.66 17.49
N VAL A 374 22.63 14.44 17.11
CA VAL A 374 22.97 13.37 18.08
C VAL A 374 24.14 13.81 18.96
N LEU A 375 25.18 14.37 18.36
CA LEU A 375 26.36 14.81 19.10
C LEU A 375 26.04 16.00 20.01
N ALA A 376 25.27 16.99 19.54
CA ALA A 376 24.85 18.12 20.36
C ALA A 376 23.96 17.69 21.54
N TRP A 377 23.03 16.75 21.30
CA TRP A 377 22.19 16.19 22.36
C TRP A 377 23.01 15.39 23.38
N GLY A 378 23.97 14.59 22.91
CA GLY A 378 24.87 13.81 23.75
C GLY A 378 25.83 14.67 24.58
N ASP A 379 26.34 15.77 24.04
CA ASP A 379 27.25 16.69 24.74
C ASP A 379 26.62 17.35 25.97
N MET A 380 25.28 17.41 26.04
CA MET A 380 24.57 17.92 27.22
C MET A 380 24.62 16.94 28.41
N ASP A 381 24.76 15.64 28.16
CA ASP A 381 24.88 14.60 29.19
C ASP A 381 25.61 13.36 28.59
N PRO A 382 26.95 13.44 28.44
CA PRO A 382 27.72 12.43 27.72
C PRO A 382 27.62 11.02 28.30
N ASP A 383 27.40 10.91 29.61
CA ASP A 383 27.42 9.63 30.32
C ASP A 383 26.16 8.82 30.04
N THR A 384 25.00 9.50 30.02
CA THR A 384 23.70 8.85 29.84
C THR A 384 23.29 8.79 28.38
N ARG A 385 23.42 9.90 27.65
CA ARG A 385 22.77 10.08 26.34
C ARG A 385 23.47 9.32 25.23
N PHE A 386 24.80 9.33 25.18
CA PHE A 386 25.54 8.54 24.18
C PHE A 386 25.28 7.04 24.34
N SER A 387 25.27 6.55 25.59
CA SER A 387 24.95 5.16 25.88
C SER A 387 23.53 4.80 25.43
N SER A 388 22.56 5.68 25.72
CA SER A 388 21.16 5.46 25.36
C SER A 388 20.94 5.34 23.85
N ILE A 389 21.47 6.25 23.03
CA ILE A 389 21.28 6.16 21.56
C ILE A 389 22.08 5.03 20.93
N ALA A 390 23.24 4.66 21.51
CA ALA A 390 24.05 3.52 21.06
C ALA A 390 23.31 2.18 21.13
N GLU A 391 22.26 2.08 21.96
CA GLU A 391 21.44 0.87 22.04
C GLU A 391 20.62 0.59 20.77
N PHE A 392 20.33 1.61 19.97
CA PHE A 392 19.40 1.50 18.85
C PHE A 392 20.06 1.65 17.48
N MET A 393 21.33 2.06 17.43
CA MET A 393 22.06 2.24 16.17
C MET A 393 23.05 1.11 15.85
N VAL A 394 23.42 0.99 14.58
CA VAL A 394 24.53 0.15 14.12
C VAL A 394 25.82 1.00 14.18
N PRO A 395 26.82 0.64 14.99
CA PRO A 395 28.00 1.48 15.17
C PRO A 395 29.08 1.27 14.09
N TYR A 396 28.86 0.35 13.14
CA TYR A 396 29.80 -0.01 12.09
C TYR A 396 29.15 -0.05 10.71
N SER A 397 29.99 0.02 9.67
CA SER A 397 29.62 -0.25 8.27
C SER A 397 30.44 -1.42 7.73
N GLN A 398 29.94 -2.09 6.69
CA GLN A 398 30.66 -3.16 6.00
C GLN A 398 30.81 -2.81 4.51
N THR A 399 32.06 -2.76 4.03
CA THR A 399 32.39 -2.52 2.62
C THR A 399 33.36 -3.58 2.16
N GLU A 400 33.02 -4.30 1.07
CA GLU A 400 33.86 -5.39 0.52
C GLU A 400 34.28 -6.45 1.56
N GLY A 401 33.41 -6.74 2.53
CA GLY A 401 33.70 -7.71 3.60
C GLY A 401 34.53 -7.17 4.77
N VAL A 402 34.94 -5.90 4.73
CA VAL A 402 35.70 -5.26 5.83
C VAL A 402 34.77 -4.40 6.68
N TYR A 403 34.80 -4.62 8.00
CA TYR A 403 34.07 -3.82 8.97
C TYR A 403 34.87 -2.59 9.40
N THR A 404 34.21 -1.43 9.43
CA THR A 404 34.78 -0.16 9.90
C THR A 404 33.81 0.55 10.83
N TRP A 405 34.32 1.28 11.81
CA TRP A 405 33.47 2.12 12.67
C TRP A 405 32.87 3.27 11.87
N THR A 406 31.59 3.56 12.14
CA THR A 406 30.90 4.76 11.66
C THR A 406 31.56 6.03 12.20
N LYS A 407 31.40 7.16 11.49
CA LYS A 407 31.98 8.44 11.95
C LYS A 407 31.30 8.91 13.24
N LEU A 408 30.00 8.70 13.34
CA LEU A 408 29.18 8.99 14.51
C LEU A 408 29.66 8.18 15.72
N ALA A 409 29.82 6.85 15.62
CA ALA A 409 30.29 6.04 16.74
C ALA A 409 31.68 6.48 17.24
N LYS A 410 32.63 6.74 16.34
CA LYS A 410 33.95 7.28 16.73
C LYS A 410 33.83 8.62 17.45
N SER A 411 32.96 9.51 16.95
CA SER A 411 32.76 10.83 17.54
C SER A 411 32.13 10.74 18.93
N MET A 412 31.18 9.83 19.14
CA MET A 412 30.59 9.56 20.46
C MET A 412 31.64 9.03 21.45
N LEU A 413 32.50 8.09 21.03
CA LEU A 413 33.60 7.59 21.87
C LEU A 413 34.59 8.70 22.26
N LEU A 414 34.87 9.63 21.34
CA LEU A 414 35.74 10.77 21.60
C LEU A 414 35.13 11.83 22.52
N ARG A 415 33.81 11.86 22.69
CA ARG A 415 33.09 12.84 23.53
C ARG A 415 32.54 12.27 24.84
N SER A 416 32.42 10.94 24.94
CA SER A 416 32.00 10.26 26.17
C SER A 416 33.03 10.39 27.29
N ASN A 417 32.57 10.52 28.54
CA ASN A 417 33.43 10.39 29.72
C ASN A 417 33.58 8.91 30.14
N ASP A 418 32.50 8.13 30.06
CA ASP A 418 32.54 6.67 30.26
C ASP A 418 32.65 5.91 28.93
N VAL A 419 33.87 5.85 28.43
CA VAL A 419 34.19 5.15 27.17
C VAL A 419 33.98 3.63 27.30
N GLU A 420 34.26 3.05 28.46
CA GLU A 420 34.17 1.59 28.64
C GLU A 420 32.71 1.13 28.60
N ALA A 421 31.80 1.84 29.27
CA ALA A 421 30.37 1.56 29.20
C ALA A 421 29.82 1.74 27.78
N LEU A 422 30.12 2.87 27.13
CA LEU A 422 29.64 3.15 25.77
C LEU A 422 30.14 2.11 24.77
N LEU A 423 31.43 1.75 24.84
CA LEU A 423 32.01 0.73 23.96
C LEU A 423 31.37 -0.65 24.18
N ALA A 424 31.07 -1.02 25.43
CA ALA A 424 30.38 -2.27 25.73
C ALA A 424 28.98 -2.31 25.11
N VAL A 425 28.23 -1.21 25.17
CA VAL A 425 26.92 -1.08 24.51
C VAL A 425 27.04 -1.24 22.99
N MET A 426 28.00 -0.58 22.36
CA MET A 426 28.23 -0.70 20.91
C MET A 426 28.64 -2.14 20.50
N VAL A 427 29.50 -2.79 21.28
CA VAL A 427 29.93 -4.17 21.00
C VAL A 427 28.82 -5.19 21.19
N SER A 428 27.82 -4.91 22.05
CA SER A 428 26.62 -5.76 22.13
C SER A 428 25.90 -5.91 20.78
N LYS A 429 26.11 -4.97 19.85
CA LYS A 429 25.51 -4.96 18.51
C LYS A 429 26.25 -5.82 17.50
N PHE A 430 27.44 -6.31 17.84
CA PHE A 430 28.24 -7.14 16.95
C PHE A 430 27.61 -8.53 16.80
N ARG A 431 26.93 -9.02 17.85
CA ARG A 431 26.27 -10.32 17.81
C ARG A 431 25.06 -10.29 16.87
N PRO A 432 25.00 -11.13 15.82
CA PRO A 432 23.86 -11.21 14.92
C PRO A 432 22.57 -11.59 15.69
N ARG A 433 21.45 -10.94 15.38
CA ARG A 433 20.19 -11.05 16.16
C ARG A 433 19.27 -12.22 15.74
N ALA A 434 19.70 -13.08 14.81
CA ALA A 434 18.89 -14.19 14.26
C ALA A 434 19.67 -15.52 14.22
N THR A 435 19.00 -16.63 14.55
CA THR A 435 19.53 -18.01 14.51
C THR A 435 19.93 -18.41 13.10
N SER A 436 21.22 -18.33 12.80
CA SER A 436 21.82 -18.89 11.60
C SER A 436 23.21 -19.38 11.94
N ASP A 437 23.58 -20.55 11.45
CA ASP A 437 24.92 -21.12 11.61
C ASP A 437 26.02 -20.09 11.19
N GLY A 438 27.15 -20.03 11.91
CA GLY A 438 28.30 -19.18 11.56
C GLY A 438 28.32 -17.78 12.21
N TRP A 439 27.72 -17.62 13.39
CA TRP A 439 27.85 -16.42 14.24
C TRP A 439 29.29 -16.17 14.68
N SER A 440 30.00 -17.21 15.06
CA SER A 440 31.38 -17.06 15.53
C SER A 440 32.29 -16.47 14.44
N ALA A 441 32.08 -16.84 13.18
CA ALA A 441 32.82 -16.31 12.04
C ALA A 441 32.56 -14.80 11.84
N LYS A 442 31.28 -14.36 11.89
CA LYS A 442 30.93 -12.93 11.79
C LYS A 442 31.53 -12.11 12.93
N MET A 443 31.49 -12.64 14.15
CA MET A 443 32.11 -11.98 15.30
C MET A 443 33.63 -11.89 15.14
N GLU A 444 34.29 -12.91 14.56
CA GLU A 444 35.71 -12.86 14.25
C GLU A 444 36.06 -11.79 13.21
N GLU A 445 35.23 -11.62 12.17
CA GLU A 445 35.40 -10.54 11.19
C GLU A 445 35.29 -9.15 11.85
N GLN A 446 34.33 -8.97 12.76
CA GLN A 446 34.10 -7.70 13.48
C GLN A 446 35.18 -7.39 14.53
N ARG A 447 35.99 -8.38 14.94
CA ARG A 447 37.10 -8.20 15.90
C ARG A 447 38.10 -7.12 15.46
N VAL A 448 38.22 -6.86 14.16
CA VAL A 448 39.07 -5.80 13.60
C VAL A 448 38.71 -4.41 14.16
N LEU A 449 37.43 -4.16 14.42
CA LEU A 449 36.91 -2.90 14.97
C LEU A 449 37.54 -2.59 16.34
N LEU A 450 37.64 -3.60 17.21
CA LEU A 450 38.25 -3.42 18.53
C LEU A 450 39.76 -3.28 18.45
N THR A 451 40.40 -3.97 17.50
CA THR A 451 41.85 -3.87 17.27
C THR A 451 42.24 -2.47 16.80
N GLU A 452 41.44 -1.84 15.94
CA GLU A 452 41.62 -0.46 15.49
C GLU A 452 41.69 0.51 16.69
N LEU A 453 40.76 0.39 17.64
CA LEU A 453 40.68 1.29 18.81
C LEU A 453 41.84 1.11 19.80
N GLN A 454 42.55 -0.02 19.79
CA GLN A 454 43.74 -0.21 20.64
C GLN A 454 44.89 0.74 20.29
N SER A 455 44.89 1.26 19.06
CA SER A 455 45.89 2.20 18.56
C SER A 455 45.46 3.67 18.72
N SER A 456 44.34 3.92 19.41
CA SER A 456 43.85 5.28 19.68
C SER A 456 44.84 6.08 20.54
N GLU A 457 45.01 7.37 20.21
CA GLU A 457 45.81 8.31 21.01
C GLU A 457 45.20 8.58 22.39
N ARG A 458 43.87 8.45 22.52
CA ARG A 458 43.17 8.56 23.82
C ARG A 458 43.41 7.27 24.62
N THR A 459 44.08 7.41 25.75
CA THR A 459 44.54 6.28 26.58
C THR A 459 43.40 5.49 27.22
N ASP A 460 42.29 6.16 27.54
CA ASP A 460 41.05 5.54 28.00
C ASP A 460 40.37 4.69 26.90
N ILE A 461 40.28 5.18 25.66
CA ILE A 461 39.76 4.42 24.51
C ILE A 461 40.60 3.19 24.24
N SER A 462 41.93 3.34 24.17
CA SER A 462 42.82 2.19 23.93
C SER A 462 42.79 1.18 25.09
N THR A 463 42.63 1.64 26.33
CA THR A 463 42.48 0.77 27.50
C THR A 463 41.15 0.03 27.51
N ALA A 464 40.04 0.73 27.27
CA ALA A 464 38.70 0.15 27.16
C ALA A 464 38.64 -0.89 26.03
N ALA A 465 39.19 -0.58 24.86
CA ALA A 465 39.25 -1.49 23.72
C ALA A 465 40.00 -2.80 24.05
N ARG A 466 41.11 -2.74 24.79
CA ARG A 466 41.82 -3.94 25.25
C ARG A 466 40.98 -4.80 26.19
N ARG A 467 40.27 -4.18 27.15
CA ARG A 467 39.41 -4.89 28.10
C ARG A 467 38.21 -5.54 27.41
N VAL A 468 37.51 -4.78 26.59
CA VAL A 468 36.34 -5.26 25.85
C VAL A 468 36.74 -6.33 24.84
N LEU A 469 37.90 -6.23 24.19
CA LEU A 469 38.41 -7.29 23.30
C LEU A 469 38.63 -8.62 24.03
N VAL A 470 39.17 -8.60 25.25
CA VAL A 470 39.35 -9.84 26.04
C VAL A 470 38.01 -10.50 26.36
N GLN A 471 36.98 -9.70 26.66
CA GLN A 471 35.63 -10.20 26.90
C GLN A 471 35.00 -10.73 25.61
N PHE A 472 35.13 -10.00 24.51
CA PHE A 472 34.60 -10.37 23.20
C PHE A 472 35.24 -11.66 22.66
N ASP A 473 36.56 -11.84 22.81
CA ASP A 473 37.26 -13.06 22.44
C ASP A 473 36.74 -14.28 23.23
N ARG A 474 36.38 -14.09 24.51
CA ARG A 474 35.73 -15.14 25.32
C ARG A 474 34.34 -15.49 24.77
N SER A 475 33.56 -14.48 24.38
CA SER A 475 32.23 -14.68 23.78
C SER A 475 32.31 -15.42 22.44
N ILE A 476 33.30 -15.11 21.59
CA ILE A 476 33.55 -15.86 20.34
C ILE A 476 33.80 -17.34 20.62
N GLN A 477 34.64 -17.66 21.61
CA GLN A 477 34.91 -19.07 21.95
C GLN A 477 33.69 -19.80 22.50
N GLN A 478 32.86 -19.12 23.30
CA GLN A 478 31.60 -19.68 23.78
C GLN A 478 30.64 -19.97 22.62
N GLU A 479 30.57 -19.08 21.63
CA GLU A 479 29.73 -19.27 20.44
C GLU A 479 30.21 -20.43 19.58
N LYS A 480 31.53 -20.53 19.32
CA LYS A 480 32.13 -21.68 18.60
C LYS A 480 31.79 -23.01 19.23
N GLU A 481 31.79 -23.05 20.56
CA GLU A 481 31.44 -24.25 21.31
C GLU A 481 29.94 -24.58 21.21
N SER A 482 29.08 -23.56 21.25
CA SER A 482 27.63 -23.73 21.06
C SER A 482 27.30 -24.25 19.65
N GLU A 483 27.87 -23.63 18.62
CA GLU A 483 27.69 -24.03 17.21
C GLU A 483 28.13 -25.49 16.98
N ARG A 484 29.25 -25.91 17.59
CA ARG A 484 29.72 -27.31 17.52
C ARG A 484 28.74 -28.30 18.15
N ARG A 485 28.16 -27.96 19.30
CA ARG A 485 27.18 -28.82 19.97
C ARG A 485 25.89 -28.92 19.16
N GLU A 486 25.38 -27.80 18.65
CA GLU A 486 24.19 -27.81 17.81
C GLU A 486 24.38 -28.62 16.52
N PHE A 487 25.56 -28.54 15.91
CA PHE A 487 25.89 -29.36 14.74
C PHE A 487 25.87 -30.86 15.09
N SER A 488 26.49 -31.25 16.22
CA SER A 488 26.49 -32.64 16.70
C SER A 488 25.08 -33.17 17.00
N ASP A 489 24.26 -32.38 17.70
CA ASP A 489 22.89 -32.75 18.08
C ASP A 489 21.94 -32.86 16.88
N ARG A 490 22.21 -32.13 15.78
CA ARG A 490 21.46 -32.25 14.52
C ARG A 490 21.84 -33.55 13.80
N GLU A 491 23.13 -33.87 13.67
CA GLU A 491 23.60 -35.09 13.01
C GLU A 491 23.05 -36.36 13.71
N GLU A 492 23.02 -36.39 15.05
CA GLU A 492 22.49 -37.54 15.82
C GLU A 492 20.96 -37.75 15.72
N ARG A 493 20.19 -36.77 15.23
CA ARG A 493 18.72 -36.91 15.02
C ARG A 493 18.35 -37.44 13.64
N TYR A 494 19.29 -37.47 12.71
CA TYR A 494 19.09 -37.95 11.34
C TYR A 494 19.67 -39.36 11.10
N GLU A 495 20.38 -39.92 12.09
CA GLU A 495 20.66 -41.37 12.21
C GLU A 495 19.54 -42.09 12.97
#